data_AF-U1Z7I9-F1
#
_entry.id   AF-U1Z7I9-F1
#
_cell.length_a   1.000
_cell.length_b   1.000
_cell.length_c   1.000
_cell.angle_alpha   90.00
_cell.angle_beta   90.00
_cell.angle_gamma   90.00
#
_symmetry.space_group_name_H-M   'P 1'
#
loop_
_entity.id
_entity.type
_entity.pdbx_description
1 polymer ?
#
loop_
_entity_poly.entity_id
_entity_poly.type
_entity_poly.pdbx_seq_one_letter_code
_entity_poly.pdbx_strand_id
1 'polypeptide(L)'
;EYGQGIPIIFIHPPGMGRKVFYYQRLLSKHFRVIFPDLSGHGDSDHIDQPVSISYYANEIAQFMDALHIDKAVLFGYSAGGLIAQHIGFTRPDKVSHLILSGAYPAVHNVIGQKLHKLGMYLLEKNPGLLMKILAGSHTKDRQLRSILTDHMKKADQAHWHQYYLDSLGYNCIEQLPRL
;
A
#
# COMPACT_ATOMS: atom_id res chain seq x y z
N GLU A 1 -3.27 8.22 12.69
CA GLU A 1 -4.33 7.44 13.34
C GLU A 1 -5.49 8.36 13.69
N TYR A 2 -6.73 7.90 13.56
CA TYR A 2 -7.93 8.68 13.90
C TYR A 2 -9.05 7.75 14.42
N GLY A 3 -9.91 8.29 15.29
CA GLY A 3 -11.07 7.56 15.80
C GLY A 3 -10.71 6.55 16.90
N GLN A 4 -11.70 5.73 17.27
CA GLN A 4 -11.62 4.70 18.31
C GLN A 4 -12.45 3.49 17.89
N GLY A 5 -12.28 2.34 18.56
CA GLY A 5 -13.03 1.11 18.29
C GLY A 5 -12.24 0.10 17.44
N ILE A 6 -12.94 -0.65 16.58
CA ILE A 6 -12.32 -1.72 15.77
C ILE A 6 -11.22 -1.13 14.88
N PRO A 7 -9.97 -1.65 14.94
CA PRO A 7 -8.86 -1.13 14.15
C PRO A 7 -8.98 -1.55 12.69
N ILE A 8 -8.82 -0.57 11.80
CA ILE A 8 -8.68 -0.76 10.36
C ILE A 8 -7.34 -0.19 9.92
N ILE A 9 -6.45 -1.04 9.41
CA ILE A 9 -5.14 -0.65 8.90
C ILE A 9 -5.21 -0.59 7.37
N PHE A 10 -4.86 0.55 6.79
CA PHE A 10 -4.88 0.75 5.35
C PHE A 10 -3.47 0.71 4.77
N ILE A 11 -3.28 -0.14 3.76
CA ILE A 11 -1.98 -0.43 3.15
C ILE A 11 -1.97 0.19 1.75
N HIS A 12 -1.07 1.16 1.54
CA HIS A 12 -0.99 1.95 0.31
C HIS A 12 -0.26 1.21 -0.83
N PRO A 13 -0.49 1.61 -2.09
CA PRO A 13 0.28 1.13 -3.24
C PRO A 13 1.67 1.79 -3.32
N PRO A 14 2.55 1.35 -4.24
CA PRO A 14 3.91 1.86 -4.37
C PRO A 14 3.95 3.38 -4.53
N GLY A 15 4.84 4.03 -3.78
CA GLY A 15 5.08 5.47 -3.78
C GLY A 15 4.04 6.34 -3.11
N MET A 16 2.76 5.96 -3.15
CA MET A 16 1.69 6.92 -2.87
C MET A 16 1.54 7.30 -1.39
N GLY A 17 1.95 6.42 -0.47
CA GLY A 17 1.89 6.66 0.97
C GLY A 17 0.47 6.83 1.54
N ARG A 18 0.39 7.12 2.83
CA ARG A 18 -0.85 7.19 3.62
C ARG A 18 -1.87 8.23 3.15
N LYS A 19 -1.43 9.28 2.43
CA LYS A 19 -2.30 10.38 2.02
C LYS A 19 -3.36 9.96 0.99
N VAL A 20 -3.19 8.82 0.33
CA VAL A 20 -4.24 8.23 -0.54
C VAL A 20 -5.51 7.85 0.21
N PHE A 21 -5.44 7.75 1.54
CA PHE A 21 -6.60 7.41 2.37
C PHE A 21 -7.30 8.65 2.95
N TYR A 22 -7.08 9.83 2.34
CA TYR A 22 -7.65 11.10 2.81
C TYR A 22 -9.16 11.02 3.05
N TYR A 23 -9.92 10.47 2.10
CA TYR A 23 -11.38 10.35 2.23
C TYR A 23 -11.80 9.27 3.24
N GLN A 24 -11.01 8.21 3.39
CA GLN A 24 -11.26 7.13 4.36
C GLN A 24 -11.15 7.61 5.81
N ARG A 25 -10.58 8.80 6.07
CA ARG A 25 -10.62 9.43 7.39
C ARG A 25 -12.05 9.58 7.93
N LEU A 26 -13.06 9.70 7.08
CA LEU A 26 -14.47 9.79 7.52
C LEU A 26 -14.95 8.56 8.29
N LEU A 27 -14.33 7.39 8.06
CA LEU A 27 -14.62 6.16 8.81
C LEU A 27 -14.21 6.25 10.29
N SER A 28 -13.37 7.22 10.66
CA SER A 28 -12.97 7.47 12.06
C SER A 28 -14.12 7.80 13.00
N LYS A 29 -15.31 8.12 12.47
CA LYS A 29 -16.54 8.29 13.25
C LYS A 29 -17.01 7.00 13.92
N HIS A 30 -16.63 5.84 13.38
CA HIS A 30 -17.10 4.53 13.83
C HIS A 30 -15.96 3.53 14.11
N PHE A 31 -14.77 3.78 13.56
CA PHE A 31 -13.64 2.85 13.60
C PHE A 31 -12.35 3.57 14.00
N ARG A 32 -11.37 2.80 14.50
CA ARG A 32 -10.00 3.27 14.68
C ARG A 32 -9.27 3.09 13.34
N VAL A 33 -9.12 4.15 12.55
CA VAL A 33 -8.47 4.08 11.24
C VAL A 33 -6.99 4.47 11.31
N ILE A 34 -6.14 3.61 10.77
CA ILE A 34 -4.69 3.72 10.85
C ILE A 34 -4.12 3.69 9.44
N PHE A 35 -3.36 4.74 9.11
CA PHE A 35 -2.79 4.96 7.78
C PHE A 35 -1.26 5.02 7.92
N PRO A 36 -0.57 3.88 8.04
CA PRO A 36 0.88 3.86 8.04
C PRO A 36 1.43 4.28 6.66
N ASP A 37 2.61 4.91 6.68
CA ASP A 37 3.50 4.91 5.53
C ASP A 37 4.43 3.69 5.71
N LEU A 38 4.60 2.87 4.66
CA LEU A 38 5.57 1.77 4.66
C LEU A 38 6.99 2.32 4.62
N SER A 39 7.99 1.55 5.07
CA SER A 39 9.40 1.95 4.97
C SER A 39 9.77 2.38 3.54
N GLY A 40 10.58 3.44 3.43
CA GLY A 40 10.94 4.06 2.15
C GLY A 40 9.81 4.85 1.48
N HIS A 41 8.68 5.08 2.15
CA HIS A 41 7.55 5.83 1.62
C HIS A 41 7.12 6.96 2.56
N GLY A 42 6.58 8.04 1.98
CA GLY A 42 5.93 9.10 2.74
C GLY A 42 6.82 9.69 3.84
N ASP A 43 6.32 9.66 5.07
CA ASP A 43 7.07 10.17 6.24
C ASP A 43 7.82 9.07 7.02
N SER A 44 7.86 7.83 6.53
CA SER A 44 8.59 6.73 7.16
C SER A 44 10.05 6.68 6.69
N ASP A 45 10.93 6.20 7.57
CA ASP A 45 12.36 6.16 7.32
C ASP A 45 12.74 5.29 6.11
N HIS A 46 13.87 5.63 5.52
CA HIS A 46 14.55 4.78 4.55
C HIS A 46 15.15 3.55 5.26
N ILE A 47 15.27 2.44 4.53
CA ILE A 47 15.95 1.24 5.00
C ILE A 47 17.02 0.81 3.99
N ASP A 48 18.18 0.40 4.48
CA ASP A 48 19.30 0.00 3.61
C ASP A 48 19.20 -1.48 3.21
N GLN A 49 18.03 -1.94 2.74
CA GLN A 49 17.84 -3.32 2.30
C GLN A 49 16.74 -3.47 1.24
N PRO A 50 16.80 -4.51 0.38
CA PRO A 50 15.74 -4.80 -0.57
C PRO A 50 14.41 -5.11 0.13
N VAL A 51 13.32 -4.62 -0.46
CA VAL A 51 11.95 -4.88 -0.02
C VAL A 51 11.23 -5.89 -0.91
N SER A 52 10.26 -6.57 -0.32
CA SER A 52 9.34 -7.50 -0.99
C SER A 52 7.93 -7.37 -0.39
N ILE A 53 6.94 -8.01 -1.00
CA ILE A 53 5.58 -8.13 -0.44
C ILE A 53 5.62 -8.80 0.94
N SER A 54 6.43 -9.85 1.11
CA SER A 54 6.58 -10.52 2.40
C SER A 54 7.28 -9.64 3.44
N TYR A 55 8.24 -8.81 3.02
CA TYR A 55 8.88 -7.83 3.88
C TYR A 55 7.85 -6.83 4.43
N TYR A 56 7.09 -6.18 3.56
CA TYR A 56 6.07 -5.21 4.01
C TYR A 56 4.93 -5.88 4.78
N ALA A 57 4.61 -7.15 4.50
CA ALA A 57 3.65 -7.91 5.29
C ALA A 57 4.14 -8.10 6.73
N ASN A 58 5.40 -8.46 6.91
CA ASN A 58 6.04 -8.57 8.21
C ASN A 58 6.15 -7.20 8.90
N GLU A 59 6.47 -6.13 8.15
CA GLU A 59 6.49 -4.76 8.68
C GLU A 59 5.13 -4.35 9.26
N ILE A 60 4.04 -4.62 8.54
CA ILE A 60 2.68 -4.34 9.05
C ILE A 60 2.37 -5.20 10.29
N ALA A 61 2.78 -6.47 10.33
CA ALA A 61 2.59 -7.32 11.51
C ALA A 61 3.37 -6.78 12.73
N GLN A 62 4.61 -6.36 12.55
CA GLN A 62 5.42 -5.73 13.61
C GLN A 62 4.84 -4.38 14.04
N PHE A 63 4.32 -3.60 13.11
CA PHE A 63 3.61 -2.36 13.41
C PHE A 63 2.35 -2.61 14.24
N MET A 64 1.61 -3.69 13.97
CA MET A 64 0.48 -4.11 14.80
C MET A 64 0.93 -4.49 16.22
N ASP A 65 2.02 -5.26 16.35
CA ASP A 65 2.59 -5.64 17.64
C ASP A 65 3.00 -4.41 18.46
N ALA A 66 3.67 -3.44 17.83
CA ALA A 66 4.09 -2.19 18.45
C ALA A 66 2.92 -1.31 18.93
N LEU A 67 1.75 -1.42 18.29
CA LEU A 67 0.52 -0.74 18.69
C LEU A 67 -0.39 -1.56 19.61
N HIS A 68 0.07 -2.75 20.04
CA HIS A 68 -0.71 -3.72 20.82
C HIS A 68 -2.05 -4.06 20.15
N ILE A 69 -2.02 -4.27 18.84
CA ILE A 69 -3.18 -4.68 18.04
C ILE A 69 -3.06 -6.18 17.76
N ASP A 70 -3.83 -6.97 18.48
CA ASP A 70 -3.87 -8.42 18.27
C ASP A 70 -4.46 -8.77 16.91
N LYS A 71 -5.57 -8.12 16.54
CA LYS A 71 -6.32 -8.40 15.32
C LYS A 71 -6.93 -7.12 14.73
N ALA A 72 -6.85 -6.95 13.42
CA ALA A 72 -7.39 -5.77 12.72
C ALA A 72 -8.13 -6.13 11.44
N VAL A 73 -8.92 -5.19 10.92
CA VAL A 73 -9.34 -5.23 9.51
C VAL A 73 -8.16 -4.72 8.69
N LEU A 74 -7.74 -5.47 7.67
CA LEU A 74 -6.72 -5.02 6.73
C LEU A 74 -7.38 -4.55 5.44
N PHE A 75 -7.15 -3.28 5.09
CA PHE A 75 -7.58 -2.69 3.83
C PHE A 75 -6.38 -2.54 2.91
N GLY A 76 -6.35 -3.31 1.82
CA GLY A 76 -5.29 -3.22 0.81
C GLY A 76 -5.75 -2.48 -0.44
N TYR A 77 -5.06 -1.38 -0.79
CA TYR A 77 -5.31 -0.64 -2.04
C TYR A 77 -4.28 -1.01 -3.11
N SER A 78 -4.76 -1.52 -4.26
CA SER A 78 -3.92 -1.94 -5.39
C SER A 78 -2.82 -2.92 -4.94
N ALA A 79 -1.54 -2.61 -5.11
CA ALA A 79 -0.46 -3.50 -4.65
C ALA A 79 -0.39 -3.63 -3.12
N GLY A 80 -0.98 -2.71 -2.35
CA GLY A 80 -1.19 -2.89 -0.91
C GLY A 80 -2.11 -4.08 -0.60
N GLY A 81 -2.94 -4.50 -1.56
CA GLY A 81 -3.71 -5.73 -1.49
C GLY A 81 -2.87 -7.00 -1.54
N LEU A 82 -1.70 -7.00 -2.21
CA LEU A 82 -0.78 -8.15 -2.18
C LEU A 82 -0.25 -8.38 -0.77
N ILE A 83 0.13 -7.29 -0.09
CA ILE A 83 0.57 -7.31 1.30
C ILE A 83 -0.56 -7.81 2.20
N ALA A 84 -1.76 -7.24 2.07
CA ALA A 84 -2.90 -7.62 2.88
C ALA A 84 -3.28 -9.12 2.70
N GLN A 85 -3.27 -9.63 1.46
CA GLN A 85 -3.46 -11.05 1.17
C GLN A 85 -2.34 -11.90 1.80
N HIS A 86 -1.08 -11.47 1.66
CA HIS A 86 0.06 -12.17 2.25
C HIS A 86 -0.10 -12.36 3.75
N ILE A 87 -0.48 -11.30 4.47
CA ILE A 87 -0.75 -11.39 5.92
C ILE A 87 -1.93 -12.33 6.18
N GLY A 88 -3.01 -12.25 5.38
CA GLY A 88 -4.19 -13.10 5.54
C GLY A 88 -3.88 -14.59 5.59
N PHE A 89 -3.02 -15.10 4.69
CA PHE A 89 -2.72 -16.53 4.65
C PHE A 89 -1.46 -16.95 5.42
N THR A 90 -0.60 -16.02 5.84
CA THR A 90 0.60 -16.32 6.66
C THR A 90 0.40 -16.05 8.15
N ARG A 91 -0.44 -15.07 8.48
CA ARG A 91 -0.75 -14.58 9.83
C ARG A 91 -2.26 -14.35 10.00
N PRO A 92 -3.10 -15.38 9.81
CA PRO A 92 -4.56 -15.25 9.99
C PRO A 92 -4.94 -14.86 11.43
N ASP A 93 -4.04 -15.08 12.40
CA ASP A 93 -4.17 -14.60 13.78
C ASP A 93 -4.31 -13.07 13.85
N LYS A 94 -3.67 -12.34 12.93
CA LYS A 94 -3.68 -10.87 12.86
C LYS A 94 -4.85 -10.28 12.08
N VAL A 95 -5.57 -11.07 11.27
CA VAL A 95 -6.56 -10.53 10.31
C VAL A 95 -7.98 -10.91 10.70
N SER A 96 -8.80 -9.91 11.10
CA SER A 96 -10.22 -10.10 11.37
C SER A 96 -11.05 -10.15 10.09
N HIS A 97 -10.76 -9.25 9.15
CA HIS A 97 -11.41 -9.14 7.86
C HIS A 97 -10.40 -8.56 6.87
N LEU A 98 -10.56 -8.93 5.60
CA LEU A 98 -9.74 -8.44 4.51
C LEU A 98 -10.60 -7.64 3.54
N ILE A 99 -10.22 -6.38 3.28
CA ILE A 99 -10.88 -5.53 2.29
C ILE A 99 -9.88 -5.21 1.19
N LEU A 100 -10.23 -5.55 -0.05
CA LEU A 100 -9.35 -5.42 -1.21
C LEU A 100 -9.95 -4.42 -2.21
N SER A 101 -9.26 -3.32 -2.48
CA SER A 101 -9.71 -2.27 -3.40
C SER A 101 -8.76 -2.14 -4.57
N GLY A 102 -9.22 -2.48 -5.79
CA GLY A 102 -8.37 -2.48 -6.98
C GLY A 102 -7.16 -3.43 -6.89
N ALA A 103 -7.22 -4.41 -5.99
CA ALA A 103 -6.17 -5.40 -5.76
C ALA A 103 -6.24 -6.53 -6.79
N TYR A 104 -5.21 -7.36 -6.77
CA TYR A 104 -5.05 -8.54 -7.60
C TYR A 104 -4.20 -9.57 -6.84
N PRO A 105 -4.30 -10.88 -7.14
CA PRO A 105 -3.45 -11.89 -6.52
C PRO A 105 -2.13 -12.14 -7.30
N ALA A 106 -2.09 -11.73 -8.58
CA ALA A 106 -0.93 -11.81 -9.46
C ALA A 106 -1.12 -10.91 -10.70
N VAL A 107 -0.04 -10.37 -11.25
CA VAL A 107 -0.06 -9.60 -12.51
C VAL A 107 0.05 -10.54 -13.73
N HIS A 108 -1.04 -11.23 -14.05
CA HIS A 108 -1.04 -12.28 -15.09
C HIS A 108 -1.27 -11.76 -16.52
N ASN A 109 -2.00 -10.66 -16.70
CA ASN A 109 -2.34 -10.18 -18.04
C ASN A 109 -1.30 -9.18 -18.60
N VAL A 110 -1.14 -9.19 -19.93
CA VAL A 110 -0.15 -8.39 -20.65
C VAL A 110 -0.33 -6.89 -20.41
N ILE A 111 -1.58 -6.43 -20.27
CA ILE A 111 -1.89 -5.02 -20.02
C ILE A 111 -1.34 -4.59 -18.66
N GLY A 112 -1.61 -5.35 -17.60
CA GLY A 112 -1.13 -5.11 -16.25
C GLY A 112 0.39 -5.12 -16.15
N GLN A 113 1.05 -6.06 -16.86
CA GLN A 113 2.51 -6.10 -16.93
C GLN A 113 3.08 -4.87 -17.64
N LYS A 114 2.49 -4.45 -18.76
CA LYS A 114 2.91 -3.24 -19.48
C LYS A 114 2.69 -1.98 -18.63
N LEU A 115 1.58 -1.89 -17.90
CA LEU A 115 1.30 -0.77 -17.00
C LEU A 115 2.31 -0.70 -15.84
N HIS A 116 2.67 -1.82 -15.22
CA HIS A 116 3.74 -1.86 -14.20
C HIS A 116 5.08 -1.39 -14.77
N LYS A 117 5.49 -1.93 -15.93
CA LYS A 117 6.73 -1.53 -16.61
C LYS A 117 6.74 -0.07 -17.01
N LEU A 118 5.61 0.47 -17.46
CA LEU A 118 5.46 1.90 -17.75
C LEU A 118 5.58 2.74 -16.47
N GLY A 119 4.99 2.29 -15.36
CA GLY A 119 5.15 2.93 -14.05
C GLY A 119 6.62 3.01 -13.62
N MET A 120 7.34 1.88 -13.67
CA MET A 120 8.78 1.82 -13.39
C MET A 120 9.59 2.72 -14.32
N TYR A 121 9.31 2.68 -15.63
CA TYR A 121 9.95 3.54 -16.61
C TYR A 121 9.72 5.04 -16.33
N LEU A 122 8.48 5.44 -16.02
CA LEU A 122 8.17 6.83 -15.68
C LEU A 122 8.79 7.24 -14.35
N LEU A 123 8.88 6.35 -13.36
CA LEU A 123 9.57 6.62 -12.10
C LEU A 123 11.04 6.96 -12.36
N GLU A 124 11.71 6.20 -13.22
CA GLU A 124 13.11 6.45 -13.59
C GLU A 124 13.30 7.72 -14.46
N LYS A 125 12.45 7.92 -15.47
CA LYS A 125 12.68 8.96 -16.48
C LYS A 125 12.00 10.29 -16.19
N ASN A 126 10.84 10.26 -15.54
CA ASN A 126 10.05 11.45 -15.24
C ASN A 126 9.16 11.23 -14.00
N PRO A 127 9.74 11.12 -12.80
CA PRO A 127 9.00 10.81 -11.59
C PRO A 127 7.91 11.85 -11.30
N GLY A 128 8.17 13.12 -11.63
CA GLY A 128 7.18 14.20 -11.50
C GLY A 128 5.94 14.00 -12.38
N LEU A 129 6.09 13.45 -13.59
CA LEU A 129 4.95 13.08 -14.44
C LEU A 129 4.19 11.88 -13.86
N LEU A 130 4.90 10.85 -13.39
CA LEU A 130 4.27 9.70 -12.74
C LEU A 130 3.41 10.15 -11.55
N MET A 131 3.96 10.97 -10.66
CA MET A 131 3.24 11.50 -9.49
C MET A 131 1.99 12.29 -9.90
N LYS A 132 2.08 13.14 -10.93
CA LYS A 132 0.91 13.87 -11.46
C LYS A 132 -0.16 12.95 -12.02
N ILE A 133 0.22 11.89 -12.74
CA ILE A 133 -0.72 10.89 -13.27
C ILE A 133 -1.42 10.17 -12.11
N LEU A 134 -0.66 9.68 -11.13
CA LEU A 134 -1.20 8.95 -9.98
C LEU A 134 -2.10 9.82 -9.09
N ALA A 135 -1.71 11.06 -8.81
CA ALA A 135 -2.56 12.00 -8.08
C ALA A 135 -3.83 12.34 -8.89
N GLY A 136 -3.67 12.52 -10.21
CA GLY A 136 -4.76 12.85 -11.13
C GLY A 136 -5.81 11.75 -11.28
N SER A 137 -5.39 10.48 -11.23
CA SER A 137 -6.28 9.32 -11.29
C SER A 137 -6.99 9.06 -9.95
N HIS A 138 -6.41 9.51 -8.83
CA HIS A 138 -6.95 9.27 -7.50
C HIS A 138 -8.06 10.24 -7.09
N THR A 139 -7.99 11.51 -7.50
CA THR A 139 -9.00 12.51 -7.16
C THR A 139 -9.12 13.61 -8.22
N LYS A 140 -10.27 14.29 -8.27
CA LYS A 140 -10.48 15.52 -9.05
C LYS A 140 -10.13 16.80 -8.27
N ASP A 141 -10.01 16.71 -6.96
CA ASP A 141 -9.68 17.84 -6.08
C ASP A 141 -8.23 18.28 -6.30
N ARG A 142 -8.04 19.53 -6.74
CA ARG A 142 -6.71 20.07 -7.08
C ARG A 142 -5.80 20.21 -5.85
N GLN A 143 -6.36 20.56 -4.70
CA GLN A 143 -5.59 20.71 -3.47
C GLN A 143 -5.11 19.33 -3.00
N LEU A 144 -6.00 18.34 -2.99
CA LEU A 144 -5.63 16.97 -2.63
C LEU A 144 -4.62 16.38 -3.63
N ARG A 145 -4.71 16.68 -4.93
CA ARG A 145 -3.66 16.28 -5.89
C ARG A 145 -2.28 16.82 -5.53
N SER A 146 -2.21 18.08 -5.08
CA SER A 146 -0.95 18.66 -4.61
C SER A 146 -0.45 17.92 -3.38
N ILE A 147 -1.31 17.70 -2.39
CA ILE A 147 -0.97 16.96 -1.16
C ILE A 147 -0.44 15.56 -1.48
N LEU A 148 -1.10 14.82 -2.38
CA LEU A 148 -0.66 13.50 -2.80
C LEU A 148 0.71 13.56 -3.48
N THR A 149 0.89 14.52 -4.40
CA THR A 149 2.14 14.68 -5.14
C THR A 149 3.29 15.05 -4.20
N ASP A 150 3.06 15.98 -3.27
CA ASP A 150 4.06 16.41 -2.29
C ASP A 150 4.41 15.32 -1.29
N HIS A 151 3.44 14.45 -0.95
CA HIS A 151 3.70 13.26 -0.13
C HIS A 151 4.51 12.20 -0.89
N MET A 152 4.19 11.96 -2.17
CA MET A 152 4.94 11.02 -3.03
C MET A 152 6.40 11.43 -3.25
N LYS A 153 6.71 12.74 -3.27
CA LYS A 153 8.09 13.23 -3.40
C LYS A 153 9.01 12.79 -2.27
N LYS A 154 8.46 12.40 -1.12
CA LYS A 154 9.23 11.94 0.03
C LYS A 154 9.60 10.46 -0.05
N ALA A 155 8.95 9.70 -0.93
CA ALA A 155 9.27 8.30 -1.11
C ALA A 155 10.67 8.14 -1.71
N ASP A 156 11.42 7.17 -1.19
CA ASP A 156 12.68 6.76 -1.80
C ASP A 156 12.40 6.07 -3.14
N GLN A 157 13.06 6.56 -4.19
CA GLN A 157 12.79 6.11 -5.54
C GLN A 157 13.22 4.64 -5.75
N ALA A 158 14.28 4.17 -5.09
CA ALA A 158 14.72 2.79 -5.20
C ALA A 158 13.72 1.84 -4.52
N HIS A 159 13.20 2.20 -3.34
CA HIS A 159 12.16 1.43 -2.65
C HIS A 159 10.84 1.39 -3.41
N TRP A 160 10.43 2.52 -3.98
CA TRP A 160 9.25 2.57 -4.85
C TRP A 160 9.45 1.64 -6.06
N HIS A 161 10.59 1.75 -6.74
CA HIS A 161 10.89 0.88 -7.89
C HIS A 161 10.90 -0.60 -7.50
N GLN A 162 11.56 -0.96 -6.40
CA GLN A 162 11.63 -2.33 -5.91
C GLN A 162 10.25 -2.87 -5.53
N TYR A 163 9.38 -2.03 -4.95
CA TYR A 163 8.00 -2.43 -4.65
C TYR A 163 7.19 -2.67 -5.93
N TYR A 164 7.35 -1.87 -6.99
CA TYR A 164 6.77 -2.20 -8.30
C TYR A 164 7.29 -3.53 -8.86
N LEU A 165 8.60 -3.74 -8.79
CA LEU A 165 9.25 -4.93 -9.33
C LEU A 165 8.76 -6.20 -8.63
N ASP A 166 8.73 -6.19 -7.29
CA ASP A 166 8.27 -7.33 -6.51
C ASP A 166 6.77 -7.57 -6.74
N SER A 167 5.95 -6.51 -6.78
CA SER A 167 4.51 -6.62 -7.10
C SER A 167 4.23 -7.23 -8.47
N LEU A 168 5.10 -6.98 -9.45
CA LEU A 168 4.99 -7.55 -10.80
C LEU A 168 5.30 -9.06 -10.82
N GLY A 169 6.28 -9.50 -10.03
CA GLY A 169 6.69 -10.90 -9.93
C GLY A 169 5.87 -11.72 -8.92
N TYR A 170 5.16 -11.06 -8.01
CA TYR A 170 4.43 -11.72 -6.93
C TYR A 170 3.19 -12.47 -7.43
N ASN A 171 2.97 -13.66 -6.88
CA ASN A 171 1.82 -14.51 -7.18
C ASN A 171 1.38 -15.25 -5.92
N CYS A 172 0.14 -15.02 -5.49
CA CYS A 172 -0.47 -15.75 -4.37
C CYS A 172 -1.74 -16.52 -4.73
N ILE A 173 -1.96 -16.85 -6.01
CA ILE A 173 -3.18 -17.51 -6.49
C ILE A 173 -3.42 -18.84 -5.74
N GLU A 174 -2.37 -19.64 -5.55
CA GLU A 174 -2.46 -20.95 -4.89
C GLU A 174 -2.75 -20.85 -3.38
N GLN A 175 -2.48 -19.70 -2.77
CA GLN A 175 -2.69 -19.46 -1.35
C GLN A 175 -4.07 -18.86 -1.06
N LEU A 176 -4.80 -18.37 -2.07
CA LEU A 176 -6.13 -17.77 -1.90
C LEU A 176 -7.15 -18.67 -1.18
N PRO A 177 -7.16 -20.01 -1.35
CA PRO A 177 -8.08 -20.88 -0.59
C PRO A 177 -7.87 -20.86 0.93
N ARG A 178 -6.79 -20.24 1.42
CA ARG A 178 -6.47 -20.09 2.85
C ARG A 178 -7.00 -18.78 3.46
N LEU A 179 -7.59 -17.89 2.66
CA LEU A 179 -8.13 -16.59 3.08
C LEU A 179 -9.58 -16.70 3.57
#